data_AF-T0MBN2-F1
#
_entry.id   AF-T0MBN2-F1
#
_cell.length_a   1.000
_cell.length_b   1.000
_cell.length_c   1.000
_cell.angle_alpha   90.00
_cell.angle_beta   90.00
_cell.angle_gamma   90.00
#
_symmetry.space_group_name_H-M   'P 1'
#
loop_
_entity.id
_entity.type
_entity.pdbx_description
1 polymer ?
#
loop_
_entity_poly.entity_id
_entity_poly.type
_entity_poly.pdbx_seq_one_letter_code
_entity_poly.pdbx_strand_id
1 'polypeptide(L)'
;MQNLEEIELSDSSSEIHPNIDERSYKNWKRQQRQQEKQKLKNRETELKSLKILTEEQQKELSNIQSQLEPKYVVVEDDNNFKTSTEKLSDIDFCDELSELVKDSSINKFLEIVDENKINLDQFEEFVLYNLSENIKEGNDDAGLILCRLSLLTGYFRNQGADMMMKLQYELKDTKKKEKFDQELKDYYEQSKKAILNMK
;
A
#
# COMPACT_ATOMS: atom_id res chain seq x y z
N MET A 1 3.26 -25.89 -15.89
CA MET A 1 2.40 -25.35 -16.96
C MET A 1 0.98 -25.83 -16.71
N GLN A 2 0.15 -25.00 -16.08
CA GLN A 2 -1.27 -25.27 -15.92
C GLN A 2 -2.01 -24.49 -17.01
N ASN A 3 -2.92 -25.18 -17.70
CA ASN A 3 -3.69 -24.66 -18.83
C ASN A 3 -4.50 -23.43 -18.42
N LEU A 4 -4.28 -22.32 -19.14
CA LEU A 4 -5.10 -21.11 -19.17
C LEU A 4 -6.39 -21.32 -19.99
N GLU A 5 -7.02 -22.49 -19.86
CA GLU A 5 -8.29 -22.76 -20.54
C GLU A 5 -9.45 -22.44 -19.59
N GLU A 6 -10.29 -21.51 -20.06
CA GLU A 6 -11.61 -21.15 -19.55
C GLU A 6 -11.68 -20.29 -18.29
N ILE A 7 -11.15 -19.08 -18.39
CA ILE A 7 -11.81 -17.92 -17.78
C ILE A 7 -12.84 -17.42 -18.79
N GLU A 8 -14.10 -17.90 -18.70
CA GLU A 8 -15.21 -17.31 -19.43
C GLU A 8 -15.53 -15.90 -18.86
N LEU A 9 -14.75 -14.90 -19.29
CA LEU A 9 -15.09 -13.50 -19.06
C LEU A 9 -16.52 -13.24 -19.58
N SER A 10 -17.35 -12.57 -18.77
CA SER A 10 -18.72 -12.15 -19.17
C SER A 10 -18.74 -11.41 -20.50
N ASP A 11 -17.62 -10.76 -20.84
CA ASP A 11 -17.49 -9.91 -22.00
C ASP A 11 -16.50 -10.47 -23.04
N SER A 12 -16.09 -11.75 -22.92
CA SER A 12 -15.37 -12.39 -24.02
C SER A 12 -16.28 -12.38 -25.25
N SER A 13 -15.76 -11.81 -26.34
CA SER A 13 -16.40 -11.60 -27.63
C SER A 13 -16.77 -12.95 -28.27
N SER A 14 -17.78 -13.61 -27.70
CA SER A 14 -18.44 -14.74 -28.32
C SER A 14 -19.19 -14.15 -29.52
N GLU A 15 -18.98 -14.73 -30.71
CA GLU A 15 -19.65 -14.31 -31.93
C GLU A 15 -21.17 -14.40 -31.74
N ILE A 16 -21.81 -13.27 -31.46
CA ILE A 16 -23.26 -13.19 -31.34
C ILE A 16 -23.81 -13.27 -32.76
N HIS A 17 -24.66 -14.27 -33.01
CA HIS A 17 -25.26 -14.45 -34.32
C HIS A 17 -26.05 -13.18 -34.72
N PRO A 18 -25.98 -12.70 -35.98
CA PRO A 18 -26.58 -11.43 -36.41
C PRO A 18 -28.08 -11.26 -36.14
N ASN A 19 -28.77 -12.38 -35.91
CA ASN A 19 -30.21 -12.43 -35.66
C ASN A 19 -30.60 -12.48 -34.17
N ILE A 20 -29.63 -12.39 -33.26
CA ILE A 20 -29.86 -12.41 -31.81
C ILE A 20 -29.59 -11.02 -31.25
N ASP A 21 -30.54 -10.49 -30.48
CA ASP A 21 -30.33 -9.25 -29.74
C ASP A 21 -29.27 -9.47 -28.65
N GLU A 22 -28.13 -8.81 -28.83
CA GLU A 22 -26.96 -8.91 -27.96
C GLU A 22 -27.30 -8.59 -26.51
N ARG A 23 -28.15 -7.58 -26.27
CA ARG A 23 -28.53 -7.17 -24.92
C ARG A 23 -29.34 -8.25 -24.21
N SER A 24 -30.34 -8.81 -24.88
CA SER A 24 -31.16 -9.90 -24.35
C SER A 24 -30.35 -11.18 -24.13
N TYR A 25 -29.44 -11.50 -25.05
CA TYR A 25 -28.58 -12.68 -24.94
C TYR A 25 -27.59 -12.58 -23.76
N LYS A 26 -26.92 -11.43 -23.60
CA LYS A 26 -26.02 -11.20 -22.45
C LYS A 26 -26.77 -11.28 -21.12
N ASN A 27 -27.98 -10.72 -21.05
CA ASN A 27 -28.82 -10.81 -19.86
C ASN A 27 -29.24 -12.26 -19.57
N TRP A 28 -29.64 -13.02 -20.58
CA TRP A 28 -29.97 -14.44 -20.44
C TRP A 28 -28.77 -15.27 -19.98
N LYS A 29 -27.57 -15.05 -20.57
CA LYS A 29 -26.33 -15.74 -20.15
C LYS A 29 -25.96 -15.40 -18.70
N ARG A 30 -26.12 -14.14 -18.28
CA ARG A 30 -25.94 -13.72 -16.87
C ARG A 30 -26.94 -14.41 -15.94
N GLN A 31 -28.21 -14.50 -16.34
CA GLN A 31 -29.24 -15.19 -15.55
C GLN A 31 -28.97 -16.69 -15.44
N GLN A 32 -28.59 -17.37 -16.52
CA GLN A 32 -28.19 -18.78 -16.48
C GLN A 32 -27.03 -19.02 -15.52
N ARG A 33 -25.95 -18.23 -15.60
CA ARG A 33 -24.81 -18.32 -14.69
C ARG A 33 -25.22 -18.13 -13.22
N GLN A 34 -26.10 -17.17 -12.95
CA GLN A 34 -26.63 -16.97 -11.60
C GLN A 34 -27.44 -18.17 -11.11
N GLN A 35 -28.28 -18.76 -11.96
CA GLN A 35 -29.06 -19.94 -11.61
C GLN A 35 -28.17 -21.16 -11.35
N GLU A 36 -27.15 -21.39 -12.17
CA GLU A 36 -26.17 -22.47 -11.97
C GLU A 36 -25.38 -22.28 -10.67
N LYS A 37 -24.89 -21.06 -10.41
CA LYS A 37 -24.22 -20.73 -9.16
C LYS A 37 -25.13 -20.96 -7.95
N GLN A 38 -26.40 -20.63 -8.06
CA GLN A 38 -27.37 -20.87 -6.99
C GLN A 38 -27.63 -22.36 -6.77
N LYS A 39 -27.72 -23.17 -7.83
CA LYS A 39 -27.85 -24.63 -7.74
C LYS A 39 -26.65 -25.25 -7.03
N LEU A 40 -25.43 -24.83 -7.40
CA LEU A 40 -24.19 -25.28 -6.77
C LEU A 40 -24.15 -24.92 -5.29
N LYS A 41 -24.53 -23.69 -4.92
CA LYS A 41 -24.63 -23.27 -3.51
C LYS A 41 -25.63 -24.10 -2.71
N ASN A 42 -26.82 -24.32 -3.27
CA ASN A 42 -27.85 -25.14 -2.60
C ASN A 42 -27.31 -26.56 -2.38
N ARG A 43 -26.67 -27.15 -3.38
CA ARG A 43 -26.07 -28.48 -3.28
C ARG A 43 -24.93 -28.53 -2.25
N GLU A 44 -24.10 -27.50 -2.18
CA GLU A 44 -23.05 -27.37 -1.17
C GLU A 44 -23.65 -27.34 0.24
N THR A 45 -24.74 -26.59 0.45
CA THR A 45 -25.42 -26.50 1.75
C THR A 45 -26.07 -27.82 2.15
N GLU A 46 -26.66 -28.56 1.20
CA GLU A 46 -27.19 -29.89 1.45
C GLU A 46 -26.09 -30.85 1.93
N LEU A 47 -24.96 -30.91 1.22
CA LEU A 47 -23.84 -31.77 1.57
C LEU A 47 -23.23 -31.39 2.93
N LYS A 48 -23.07 -30.09 3.23
CA LYS A 48 -22.58 -29.60 4.53
C LYS A 48 -23.54 -29.89 5.69
N SER A 49 -24.83 -30.06 5.42
CA SER A 49 -25.83 -30.39 6.45
C SER A 49 -25.82 -31.87 6.87
N LEU A 50 -25.16 -32.73 6.09
CA LEU A 50 -25.03 -34.15 6.41
C LEU A 50 -23.97 -34.37 7.50
N LYS A 51 -24.32 -35.16 8.53
CA LYS A 51 -23.42 -35.45 9.66
C LYS A 51 -22.28 -36.41 9.32
N ILE A 52 -22.45 -37.25 8.30
CA ILE A 52 -21.45 -38.20 7.82
C ILE A 52 -21.51 -38.17 6.29
N LEU A 53 -20.37 -37.87 5.66
CA LEU A 53 -20.22 -37.84 4.21
C LEU A 53 -19.57 -39.13 3.73
N THR A 54 -20.04 -39.66 2.61
CA THR A 54 -19.33 -40.71 1.87
C THR A 54 -18.14 -40.12 1.12
N GLU A 55 -17.16 -40.95 0.74
CA GLU A 55 -15.99 -40.51 -0.03
C GLU A 55 -16.37 -39.83 -1.36
N GLU A 56 -17.45 -40.29 -2.00
CA GLU A 56 -17.98 -39.70 -3.23
C GLU A 56 -18.57 -38.30 -2.98
N GLN A 57 -19.34 -38.14 -1.90
CA GLN A 57 -19.90 -36.85 -1.50
C GLN A 57 -18.84 -35.85 -1.04
N GLN A 58 -17.74 -36.35 -0.47
CA GLN A 58 -16.61 -35.52 -0.06
C GLN A 58 -15.82 -35.00 -1.28
N LYS A 59 -15.66 -35.83 -2.33
CA LYS A 59 -15.13 -35.40 -3.62
C LYS A 59 -16.06 -34.41 -4.33
N GLU A 60 -17.36 -34.66 -4.31
CA GLU A 60 -18.37 -33.75 -4.86
C GLU A 60 -18.31 -32.38 -4.17
N LEU A 61 -18.23 -32.35 -2.84
CA LEU A 61 -18.13 -31.11 -2.07
C LEU A 61 -16.87 -30.31 -2.41
N SER A 62 -15.71 -30.98 -2.52
CA SER A 62 -14.44 -30.33 -2.91
C SER A 62 -14.51 -29.73 -4.31
N ASN A 63 -15.10 -30.45 -5.26
CA ASN A 63 -15.30 -29.96 -6.62
C ASN A 63 -16.23 -28.74 -6.65
N ILE A 64 -17.36 -28.78 -5.92
CA ILE A 64 -18.29 -27.65 -5.83
C ILE A 64 -17.60 -26.42 -5.21
N GLN A 65 -16.78 -26.61 -4.18
CA GLN A 65 -16.03 -25.53 -3.53
C GLN A 65 -15.03 -24.89 -4.49
N SER A 66 -14.24 -25.67 -5.23
CA SER A 66 -13.30 -25.13 -6.21
C SER A 66 -13.97 -24.35 -7.36
N GLN A 67 -15.23 -24.65 -7.69
CA GLN A 67 -16.00 -23.92 -8.70
C GLN A 67 -16.64 -22.64 -8.16
N LEU A 68 -16.99 -22.61 -6.87
CA LEU A 68 -17.60 -21.44 -6.22
C LEU A 68 -16.57 -20.43 -5.73
N GLU A 69 -15.34 -20.89 -5.47
CA GLU A 69 -14.24 -20.04 -5.06
C GLU A 69 -13.94 -18.97 -6.14
N PRO A 70 -13.75 -17.71 -5.74
CA PRO A 70 -13.34 -16.67 -6.67
C PRO A 70 -11.98 -17.03 -7.25
N LYS A 71 -11.95 -17.31 -8.56
CA LYS A 71 -10.70 -17.41 -9.32
C LYS A 71 -10.13 -16.00 -9.43
N TYR A 72 -9.18 -15.66 -8.55
CA TYR A 72 -8.47 -14.40 -8.65
C TYR A 72 -7.59 -14.42 -9.90
N VAL A 73 -7.76 -13.43 -10.77
CA VAL A 73 -6.75 -13.13 -11.77
C VAL A 73 -5.67 -12.37 -11.03
N VAL A 74 -4.48 -12.96 -10.91
CA VAL A 74 -3.29 -12.19 -10.57
C VAL A 74 -3.01 -11.35 -11.80
N VAL A 75 -3.54 -10.13 -11.81
CA VAL A 75 -3.17 -9.15 -12.83
C VAL A 75 -1.82 -8.62 -12.38
N GLU A 76 -0.75 -8.99 -13.08
CA GLU A 76 0.55 -8.33 -12.99
C GLU A 76 0.41 -6.94 -13.65
N ASP A 77 -0.37 -6.04 -13.05
CA ASP A 77 -0.44 -4.63 -13.46
C ASP A 77 -0.07 -3.73 -12.28
N ASP A 78 1.00 -2.96 -12.51
CA ASP A 78 1.70 -2.00 -11.63
C ASP A 78 0.85 -0.80 -11.14
N ASN A 79 -0.48 -0.88 -11.13
CA ASN A 79 -1.34 0.22 -10.71
C ASN A 79 -2.50 -0.24 -9.81
N ASN A 80 -2.16 -0.93 -8.72
CA ASN A 80 -3.12 -1.22 -7.66
C ASN A 80 -3.67 0.08 -7.04
N PHE A 81 -4.98 0.25 -7.15
CA PHE A 81 -5.76 1.24 -6.41
C PHE A 81 -5.62 0.95 -4.91
N LYS A 82 -4.72 1.67 -4.22
CA LYS A 82 -4.44 1.49 -2.79
C LYS A 82 -5.64 1.97 -1.95
N THR A 83 -6.48 1.04 -1.51
CA THR A 83 -7.19 1.21 -0.23
C THR A 83 -6.19 0.92 0.89
N SER A 84 -5.77 1.97 1.60
CA SER A 84 -4.82 1.97 2.70
C SER A 84 -5.35 1.19 3.92
N THR A 85 -5.28 -0.14 3.85
CA THR A 85 -5.45 -1.04 5.00
C THR A 85 -4.45 -2.19 4.94
N GLU A 86 -3.23 -1.94 4.49
CA GLU A 86 -2.10 -2.79 4.87
C GLU A 86 -1.75 -2.43 6.31
N LYS A 87 -1.86 -3.41 7.21
CA LYS A 87 -1.39 -3.27 8.58
C LYS A 87 0.08 -2.89 8.51
N LEU A 88 0.47 -1.84 9.25
CA LEU A 88 1.82 -1.30 9.43
C LEU A 88 2.89 -2.32 9.93
N SER A 89 2.63 -3.63 9.88
CA SER A 89 3.46 -4.65 10.50
C SER A 89 4.65 -5.13 9.69
N ASP A 90 4.76 -4.81 8.38
CA ASP A 90 5.77 -5.44 7.51
C ASP A 90 6.64 -4.46 6.73
N ILE A 91 6.68 -3.17 7.10
CA ILE A 91 7.58 -2.20 6.46
C ILE A 91 8.60 -1.72 7.50
N ASP A 92 9.78 -2.34 7.44
CA ASP A 92 10.90 -2.04 8.30
C ASP A 92 11.82 -1.02 7.61
N PHE A 93 11.76 0.24 8.05
CA PHE A 93 12.66 1.31 7.61
C PHE A 93 13.80 1.56 8.63
N CYS A 94 14.05 0.61 9.54
CA CYS A 94 15.04 0.80 10.61
C CYS A 94 16.45 1.00 10.06
N ASP A 95 16.82 0.30 8.99
CA ASP A 95 18.14 0.39 8.39
C ASP A 95 18.35 1.76 7.73
N GLU A 96 17.39 2.21 6.91
CA GLU A 96 17.43 3.51 6.24
C GLU A 96 17.41 4.66 7.25
N LEU A 97 16.57 4.56 8.28
CA LEU A 97 16.53 5.57 9.33
C LEU A 97 17.86 5.61 10.11
N SER A 98 18.43 4.44 10.41
CA SER A 98 19.71 4.35 11.11
C SER A 98 20.86 4.96 10.32
N GLU A 99 20.86 4.81 8.99
CA GLU A 99 21.81 5.48 8.12
C GLU A 99 21.61 7.00 8.10
N LEU A 100 20.37 7.46 7.97
CA LEU A 100 20.03 8.89 7.90
C LEU A 100 20.23 9.64 9.21
N VAL A 101 20.13 8.95 10.35
CA VAL A 101 20.45 9.53 11.66
C VAL A 101 21.95 9.73 11.81
N LYS A 102 22.79 8.85 11.25
CA LYS A 102 24.25 9.00 11.26
C LYS A 102 24.72 10.11 10.31
N ASP A 103 24.09 10.22 9.14
CA ASP A 103 24.36 11.27 8.17
C ASP A 103 23.04 11.87 7.64
N SER A 104 22.66 13.01 8.21
CA SER A 104 21.46 13.77 7.83
C SER A 104 21.69 14.74 6.67
N SER A 105 22.72 14.51 5.84
CA SER A 105 22.97 15.31 4.65
C SER A 105 21.92 15.07 3.57
N ILE A 106 21.67 16.10 2.76
CA ILE A 106 20.72 16.01 1.64
C ILE A 106 21.16 14.95 0.62
N ASN A 107 22.48 14.78 0.40
CA ASN A 107 22.99 13.76 -0.51
C ASN A 107 22.62 12.36 -0.06
N LYS A 108 22.90 12.04 1.21
CA LYS A 108 22.61 10.71 1.74
C LYS A 108 21.11 10.41 1.76
N PHE A 109 20.29 11.43 2.02
CA PHE A 109 18.84 11.35 1.87
C PHE A 109 18.41 11.01 0.44
N LEU A 110 18.94 11.72 -0.57
CA LEU A 110 18.63 11.46 -1.97
C LEU A 110 19.07 10.06 -2.41
N GLU A 111 20.29 9.65 -2.03
CA GLU A 111 20.81 8.31 -2.30
C GLU A 111 19.87 7.22 -1.77
N ILE A 112 19.47 7.32 -0.50
CA ILE A 112 18.61 6.32 0.15
C ILE A 112 17.21 6.28 -0.49
N VAL A 113 16.64 7.43 -0.84
CA VAL A 113 15.32 7.49 -1.48
C VAL A 113 15.35 6.91 -2.90
N ASP A 114 16.39 7.23 -3.68
CA ASP A 114 16.53 6.77 -5.07
C ASP A 114 16.89 5.28 -5.14
N GLU A 115 17.75 4.78 -4.25
CA GLU A 115 18.22 3.38 -4.26
C GLU A 115 17.17 2.40 -3.73
N ASN A 116 16.48 2.75 -2.63
CA ASN A 116 15.60 1.81 -1.92
C ASN A 116 14.12 1.90 -2.34
N LYS A 117 13.76 2.75 -3.31
CA LYS A 117 12.37 2.97 -3.77
C LYS A 117 11.39 3.14 -2.61
N ILE A 118 11.78 3.95 -1.64
CA ILE A 118 11.05 4.12 -0.38
C ILE A 118 9.67 4.71 -0.65
N ASN A 119 8.65 4.12 -0.03
CA ASN A 119 7.34 4.78 0.04
C ASN A 119 7.44 5.95 1.03
N LEU A 120 7.58 7.15 0.49
CA LEU A 120 7.81 8.37 1.26
C LEU A 120 6.72 8.68 2.29
N ASP A 121 5.46 8.33 2.01
CA ASP A 121 4.37 8.59 2.95
C ASP A 121 4.50 7.69 4.19
N GLN A 122 4.80 6.40 3.99
CA GLN A 122 5.02 5.45 5.09
C GLN A 122 6.32 5.76 5.84
N PHE A 123 7.36 6.20 5.14
CA PHE A 123 8.61 6.62 5.75
C PHE A 123 8.43 7.91 6.58
N GLU A 124 7.67 8.88 6.10
CA GLU A 124 7.34 10.09 6.86
C GLU A 124 6.59 9.74 8.15
N GLU A 125 5.57 8.87 8.08
CA GLU A 125 4.86 8.39 9.26
C GLU A 125 5.81 7.70 10.25
N PHE A 126 6.74 6.87 9.76
CA PHE A 126 7.73 6.21 10.60
C PHE A 126 8.69 7.20 11.27
N VAL A 127 9.18 8.21 10.54
CA VAL A 127 10.03 9.28 11.09
C VAL A 127 9.28 10.10 12.15
N LEU A 128 8.02 10.46 11.89
CA LEU A 128 7.18 11.22 12.82
C LEU A 128 6.85 10.43 14.09
N TYR A 129 6.61 9.13 13.96
CA TYR A 129 6.45 8.24 15.11
C TYR A 129 7.70 8.24 16.00
N ASN A 130 8.87 8.01 15.41
CA ASN A 130 10.15 8.02 16.14
C ASN A 130 10.45 9.40 16.75
N LEU A 131 10.11 10.50 16.05
CA LEU A 131 10.22 11.86 16.58
C LEU A 131 9.38 12.03 17.84
N SER A 132 8.14 11.53 17.82
CA SER A 132 7.24 11.63 18.95
C SER A 132 7.74 10.86 20.18
N GLU A 133 8.33 9.68 19.99
CA GLU A 133 8.94 8.90 21.07
C GLU A 133 10.18 9.61 21.63
N ASN A 134 11.07 10.14 20.78
CA ASN A 134 12.24 10.90 21.24
C ASN A 134 11.86 12.17 22.02
N ILE A 135 10.79 12.86 21.61
CA ILE A 135 10.26 14.02 22.35
C ILE A 135 9.74 13.62 23.73
N LYS A 136 9.02 12.49 23.84
CA LYS A 136 8.52 11.98 25.13
C LYS A 136 9.66 11.55 26.06
N GLU A 137 10.71 10.95 25.50
CA GLU A 137 11.91 10.54 26.23
C GLU A 137 12.83 11.72 26.59
N GLY A 138 12.64 12.89 25.98
CA GLY A 138 13.45 14.09 26.22
C GLY A 138 14.80 14.07 25.48
N ASN A 139 14.93 13.28 24.43
CA ASN A 139 16.13 13.20 23.60
C ASN A 139 16.09 14.27 22.49
N ASP A 140 16.46 15.50 22.86
CA ASP A 140 16.35 16.65 21.95
C ASP A 140 17.30 16.60 20.74
N ASP A 141 18.49 16.01 20.89
CA ASP A 141 19.47 15.90 19.80
C ASP A 141 18.96 14.97 18.68
N ALA A 142 18.47 13.78 19.05
CA ALA A 142 17.86 12.86 18.10
C ALA A 142 16.54 13.42 17.54
N GLY A 143 15.75 14.10 18.38
CA GLY A 143 14.53 14.78 17.97
C GLY A 143 14.77 15.81 16.86
N LEU A 144 15.81 16.63 16.97
CA LEU A 144 16.18 17.62 15.94
C LEU A 144 16.58 16.96 14.62
N ILE A 145 17.29 15.83 14.66
CA ILE A 145 17.68 15.08 13.46
C ILE A 145 16.44 14.52 12.76
N LEU A 146 15.53 13.87 13.50
CA LEU A 146 14.28 13.32 12.96
C LEU A 146 13.35 14.43 12.42
N CYS A 147 13.32 15.57 13.09
CA CYS A 147 12.61 16.76 12.65
C CYS A 147 13.14 17.26 11.29
N ARG A 148 14.46 17.29 11.12
CA ARG A 148 15.09 17.60 9.84
C ARG A 148 14.71 16.58 8.77
N LEU A 149 14.77 15.29 9.07
CA LEU A 149 14.38 14.25 8.11
C LEU A 149 12.92 14.39 7.68
N SER A 150 12.01 14.68 8.59
CA SER A 150 10.60 14.96 8.27
C SER A 150 10.46 16.13 7.28
N LEU A 151 11.17 17.24 7.50
CA LEU A 151 11.13 18.38 6.56
C LEU A 151 11.71 18.01 5.19
N LEU A 152 12.83 17.27 5.16
CA LEU A 152 13.45 16.81 3.91
C LEU A 152 12.49 15.89 3.13
N THR A 153 11.83 14.95 3.80
CA THR A 153 10.79 14.09 3.21
C THR A 153 9.64 14.92 2.65
N GLY A 154 9.17 15.92 3.39
CA GLY A 154 8.12 16.83 2.93
C GLY A 154 8.51 17.65 1.69
N TYR A 155 9.74 18.17 1.64
CA TYR A 155 10.25 18.90 0.48
C TYR A 155 10.41 18.01 -0.75
N PHE A 156 10.98 16.82 -0.56
CA PHE A 156 11.13 15.86 -1.64
C PHE A 156 9.77 15.42 -2.18
N ARG A 157 8.79 15.12 -1.33
CA ARG A 157 7.44 14.74 -1.76
C ARG A 157 6.76 15.83 -2.59
N ASN A 158 6.86 17.09 -2.15
CA ASN A 158 6.13 18.19 -2.77
C ASN A 158 6.77 18.70 -4.07
N GLN A 159 8.09 18.65 -4.18
CA GLN A 159 8.83 19.33 -5.27
C GLN A 159 9.92 18.47 -5.93
N GLY A 160 10.14 17.24 -5.44
CA GLY A 160 11.11 16.30 -5.99
C GLY A 160 12.58 16.63 -5.71
N ALA A 161 13.46 15.85 -6.32
CA ALA A 161 14.91 15.94 -6.16
C ALA A 161 15.50 17.30 -6.60
N ASP A 162 14.92 17.95 -7.62
CA ASP A 162 15.38 19.24 -8.14
C ASP A 162 15.35 20.34 -7.07
N MET A 163 14.34 20.35 -6.20
CA MET A 163 14.26 21.29 -5.10
C MET A 163 15.31 20.99 -4.03
N MET A 164 15.54 19.72 -3.73
CA MET A 164 16.55 19.30 -2.74
C MET A 164 17.95 19.72 -3.16
N MET A 165 18.28 19.62 -4.46
CA MET A 165 19.54 20.09 -5.02
C MET A 165 19.68 21.62 -4.93
N LYS A 166 18.60 22.38 -5.17
CA LYS A 166 18.59 23.83 -4.96
C LYS A 166 18.79 24.19 -3.50
N LEU A 167 18.06 23.54 -2.59
CA LEU A 167 18.19 23.73 -1.15
C LEU A 167 19.64 23.46 -0.71
N GLN A 168 20.24 22.36 -1.18
CA GLN A 168 21.63 22.06 -0.90
C GLN A 168 22.59 23.16 -1.37
N TYR A 169 22.38 23.69 -2.57
CA TYR A 169 23.19 24.80 -3.08
C TYR A 169 23.01 26.06 -2.23
N GLU A 170 21.78 26.39 -1.84
CA GLU A 170 21.49 27.56 -1.01
C GLU A 170 22.05 27.45 0.41
N LEU A 171 22.07 26.25 0.99
CA LEU A 171 22.63 25.99 2.32
C LEU A 171 24.17 26.09 2.38
N LYS A 172 24.85 26.31 1.25
CA LYS A 172 26.27 26.70 1.23
C LYS A 172 26.48 28.14 1.72
N ASP A 173 25.47 29.00 1.61
CA ASP A 173 25.47 30.33 2.19
C ASP A 173 25.24 30.22 3.70
N THR A 174 26.20 30.70 4.49
CA THR A 174 26.15 30.62 5.97
C THR A 174 24.91 31.30 6.54
N LYS A 175 24.46 32.42 5.96
CA LYS A 175 23.28 33.14 6.45
C LYS A 175 21.99 32.37 6.18
N LYS A 176 21.89 31.74 5.01
CA LYS A 176 20.73 30.91 4.66
C LYS A 176 20.69 29.64 5.49
N LYS A 177 21.86 29.04 5.75
CA LYS A 177 22.00 27.89 6.64
C LYS A 177 21.56 28.22 8.06
N GLU A 178 22.02 29.33 8.64
CA GLU A 178 21.59 29.76 9.97
C GLU A 178 20.07 29.98 10.04
N LYS A 179 19.48 30.57 8.99
CA LYS A 179 18.03 30.74 8.90
C LYS A 179 17.30 29.40 8.87
N PHE A 180 17.78 28.45 8.08
CA PHE A 180 17.22 27.11 8.00
C PHE A 180 17.34 26.35 9.34
N ASP A 181 18.50 26.45 10.00
CA ASP A 181 18.72 25.84 11.32
C ASP A 181 17.80 26.46 12.39
N GLN A 182 17.47 27.74 12.28
CA GLN A 182 16.49 28.39 13.14
C GLN A 182 15.06 27.91 12.86
N GLU A 183 14.67 27.82 11.58
CA GLU A 183 13.36 27.28 11.18
C GLU A 183 13.18 25.84 11.67
N LEU A 184 14.23 25.02 11.61
CA LEU A 184 14.26 23.66 12.16
C LEU A 184 13.99 23.64 13.67
N LYS A 185 14.67 24.50 14.43
CA LYS A 185 14.47 24.60 15.89
C LYS A 185 13.06 25.05 16.23
N ASP A 186 12.54 26.05 15.52
CA ASP A 186 11.19 26.56 15.73
C ASP A 186 10.14 25.48 15.42
N TYR A 187 10.35 24.69 14.36
CA TYR A 187 9.48 23.58 14.00
C TYR A 187 9.55 22.43 15.02
N TYR A 188 10.74 22.12 15.54
CA TYR A 188 10.92 21.14 16.61
C TYR A 188 10.21 21.57 17.89
N GLU A 189 10.37 22.82 18.32
CA GLU A 189 9.72 23.37 19.51
C GLU A 189 8.19 23.38 19.38
N GLN A 190 7.66 23.70 18.20
CA GLN A 190 6.23 23.60 17.91
C GLN A 190 5.75 22.14 18.01
N SER A 191 6.49 21.20 17.43
CA SER A 191 6.19 19.77 17.48
C SER A 191 6.23 19.23 18.91
N LYS A 192 7.26 19.60 19.68
CA LYS A 192 7.42 19.25 21.10
C LYS A 192 6.25 19.74 21.93
N LYS A 193 5.83 20.99 21.75
CA LYS A 193 4.63 21.55 22.40
C LYS A 193 3.36 20.81 21.99
N ALA A 194 3.17 20.50 20.71
CA ALA A 194 1.99 19.79 20.24
C ALA A 194 1.90 18.39 20.84
N ILE A 195 2.99 17.62 20.77
CA ILE A 195 3.06 16.23 21.24
C ILE A 195 2.90 16.13 22.76
N LEU A 196 3.58 16.99 23.53
CA LEU A 196 3.47 16.97 24.99
C LEU A 196 2.10 17.43 25.50
N ASN A 197 1.36 18.22 24.72
CA ASN A 197 0.01 18.68 25.04
C ASN A 197 -1.09 17.75 24.54
N MET A 198 -0.77 16.75 23.71
CA MET A 198 -1.67 15.63 23.37
C MET A 198 -1.74 14.66 24.56
N LYS A 199 -2.47 15.05 25.61
CA LYS A 199 -2.88 14.15 26.70
C LYS A 199 -4.25 13.55 26.43
#